data_AF-A0A2E5GKK6-F1
#
_entry.id   AF-A0A2E5GKK6-F1
#
_cell.length_a   1.000
_cell.length_b   1.000
_cell.length_c   1.000
_cell.angle_alpha   90.00
_cell.angle_beta   90.00
_cell.angle_gamma   90.00
#
_symmetry.space_group_name_H-M   'P 1'
#
loop_
_entity.id
_entity.type
_entity.pdbx_description
1 polymer ?
#
loop_
_entity_poly.entity_id
_entity_poly.type
_entity_poly.pdbx_seq_one_letter_code
_entity_poly.pdbx_strand_id
1 'polypeptide(L)'
;MKTLILSTLLLLCRVSFAQETPCSKGDCQNGYGFYYNKETGDVYHGFYKSGLYSGVGYSQNKASDYYYSNFKEGKPDGFTVYDEGEGRTSGLFEKGIKIGDHIREVRSPQGFSRELISYDQGQVLSRNTFTPQDIADATCISGDCFDDYGIYFQNNTIISGKFENGRFTYGEMMHIETKTSDFFMPPVETEQHTPYFKFSITMTDNGANEAAYISVGPKADGQYILVNMKQNNFVGALFKDNQLVERY
;
A
#
# COMPACT_ATOMS: atom_id res chain seq x y z
N MET A 1 53.72 -9.19 -47.70
CA MET A 1 53.45 -9.19 -46.24
C MET A 1 53.26 -7.76 -45.76
N LYS A 2 52.02 -7.37 -45.45
CA LYS A 2 51.63 -6.40 -44.41
C LYS A 2 50.11 -6.37 -44.38
N THR A 3 49.60 -6.58 -43.18
CA THR A 3 48.30 -7.16 -42.82
C THR A 3 47.19 -6.11 -42.84
N LEU A 4 46.01 -6.52 -43.34
CA LEU A 4 44.73 -5.85 -43.12
C LEU A 4 44.39 -5.87 -41.62
N ILE A 5 43.92 -4.74 -41.09
CA ILE A 5 43.05 -4.71 -39.89
C ILE A 5 41.85 -3.83 -40.24
N LEU A 6 40.80 -4.46 -40.75
CA LEU A 6 39.49 -3.87 -40.94
C LEU A 6 38.76 -3.99 -39.61
N SER A 7 38.72 -2.89 -38.86
CA SER A 7 38.05 -2.80 -37.55
C SER A 7 36.54 -2.90 -37.74
N THR A 8 35.99 -4.08 -37.46
CA THR A 8 34.57 -4.38 -37.35
C THR A 8 34.01 -3.70 -36.11
N LEU A 9 33.42 -2.52 -36.30
CA LEU A 9 32.62 -1.83 -35.30
C LEU A 9 31.30 -2.59 -35.12
N LEU A 10 31.32 -3.60 -34.24
CA LEU A 10 30.15 -4.32 -33.75
C LEU A 10 29.29 -3.33 -32.95
N LEU A 11 28.33 -2.72 -33.65
CA LEU A 11 27.22 -1.99 -33.07
C LEU A 11 26.37 -3.02 -32.31
N LEU A 12 26.69 -3.22 -31.03
CA LEU A 12 25.85 -3.94 -30.07
C LEU A 12 24.57 -3.12 -29.89
N CYS A 13 23.61 -3.28 -30.80
CA CYS A 13 22.22 -2.96 -30.55
C CYS A 13 21.80 -3.71 -29.30
N ARG A 14 21.82 -3.01 -28.17
CA ARG A 14 21.12 -3.47 -26.97
C ARG A 14 19.66 -3.47 -27.34
N VAL A 15 19.15 -4.64 -27.71
CA VAL A 15 17.73 -4.90 -27.75
C VAL A 15 17.29 -4.86 -26.29
N SER A 16 16.98 -3.66 -25.80
CA SER A 16 16.19 -3.52 -24.61
C SER A 16 14.84 -4.12 -24.98
N PHE A 17 14.59 -5.35 -24.54
CA PHE A 17 13.23 -5.84 -24.39
C PHE A 17 12.61 -4.93 -23.33
N ALA A 18 12.09 -3.78 -23.77
CA ALA A 18 11.10 -3.06 -23.01
C ALA A 18 9.97 -4.09 -22.86
N GLN A 19 9.82 -4.60 -21.65
CA GLN A 19 8.62 -5.33 -21.29
C GLN A 19 7.49 -4.34 -21.56
N GLU A 20 6.79 -4.52 -22.68
CA GLU A 20 5.53 -3.85 -22.93
C GLU A 20 4.56 -4.45 -21.92
N THR A 21 4.64 -3.99 -20.67
CA THR A 21 3.55 -4.16 -19.73
C THR A 21 2.40 -3.42 -20.40
N PRO A 22 1.34 -4.10 -20.87
CA PRO A 22 0.25 -3.41 -21.55
C PRO A 22 -0.39 -2.46 -20.56
N CYS A 23 0.01 -1.19 -20.66
CA CYS A 23 -0.52 -0.13 -19.84
C CYS A 23 -1.97 0.02 -20.25
N SER A 24 -2.88 -0.31 -19.35
CA SER A 24 -4.30 -0.22 -19.65
C SER A 24 -4.71 1.25 -19.74
N LYS A 25 -4.19 2.09 -18.82
CA LYS A 25 -4.35 3.56 -18.82
C LYS A 25 -3.19 4.25 -18.10
N GLY A 26 -2.94 5.53 -18.39
CA GLY A 26 -1.92 6.34 -17.72
C GLY A 26 -0.50 6.17 -18.27
N ASP A 27 0.50 6.51 -17.45
CA ASP A 27 1.93 6.38 -17.74
C ASP A 27 2.53 5.25 -16.89
N CYS A 28 2.48 4.03 -17.41
CA CYS A 28 3.10 2.87 -16.78
C CYS A 28 4.63 2.82 -16.96
N GLN A 29 5.29 3.89 -17.43
CA GLN A 29 6.74 3.98 -17.51
C GLN A 29 7.32 4.85 -16.41
N ASN A 30 6.88 6.09 -16.26
CA ASN A 30 7.48 7.04 -15.31
C ASN A 30 6.47 7.91 -14.55
N GLY A 31 5.21 7.48 -14.49
CA GLY A 31 4.16 8.24 -13.85
C GLY A 31 3.12 7.34 -13.23
N TYR A 32 1.93 7.88 -13.07
CA TYR A 32 0.82 7.09 -12.58
C TYR A 32 0.23 6.23 -13.71
N GLY A 33 0.01 4.94 -13.45
CA GLY A 33 -0.56 4.02 -14.42
C GLY A 33 -1.57 3.05 -13.81
N PHE A 34 -2.42 2.52 -14.68
CA PHE A 34 -3.29 1.40 -14.43
C PHE A 34 -2.90 0.25 -15.35
N TYR A 35 -2.72 -0.92 -14.76
CA TYR A 35 -2.44 -2.17 -15.44
C TYR A 35 -3.49 -3.20 -15.05
N TYR A 36 -4.04 -3.86 -16.06
CA TYR A 36 -4.86 -5.04 -15.87
C TYR A 36 -4.47 -6.11 -16.88
N ASN A 37 -4.05 -7.27 -16.37
CA ASN A 37 -3.76 -8.43 -17.18
C ASN A 37 -4.98 -9.35 -17.24
N LYS A 38 -5.60 -9.42 -18.42
CA LYS A 38 -6.77 -10.29 -18.64
C LYS A 38 -6.46 -11.78 -18.56
N GLU A 39 -5.22 -12.18 -18.84
CA GLU A 39 -4.81 -13.58 -18.85
C GLU A 39 -4.49 -14.08 -17.43
N THR A 40 -3.76 -13.27 -16.65
CA THR A 40 -3.37 -13.64 -15.28
C THR A 40 -4.38 -13.19 -14.24
N GLY A 41 -5.19 -12.17 -14.54
CA GLY A 41 -6.09 -11.52 -13.58
C GLY A 41 -5.41 -10.48 -12.69
N ASP A 42 -4.12 -10.17 -12.92
CA ASP A 42 -3.38 -9.23 -12.09
C ASP A 42 -3.78 -7.78 -12.37
N VAL A 43 -3.89 -7.01 -11.31
CA VAL A 43 -4.23 -5.59 -11.32
C VAL A 43 -3.13 -4.81 -10.62
N TYR A 44 -2.73 -3.68 -11.20
CA TYR A 44 -1.99 -2.66 -10.49
C TYR A 44 -2.55 -1.27 -10.79
N HIS A 45 -2.60 -0.45 -9.76
CA HIS A 45 -3.00 0.94 -9.85
C HIS A 45 -2.11 1.77 -8.92
N GLY A 46 -1.27 2.63 -9.49
CA GLY A 46 -0.28 3.36 -8.72
C GLY A 46 0.81 3.97 -9.59
N PHE A 47 1.91 4.34 -8.96
CA PHE A 47 3.02 5.01 -9.62
C PHE A 47 4.05 4.02 -10.19
N TYR A 48 4.68 4.44 -11.29
CA TYR A 48 5.69 3.71 -12.02
C TYR A 48 6.96 4.54 -12.13
N LYS A 49 8.10 3.85 -12.15
CA LYS A 49 9.41 4.42 -12.48
C LYS A 49 10.19 3.42 -13.30
N SER A 50 10.63 3.82 -14.50
CA SER A 50 11.28 2.93 -15.47
C SER A 50 10.51 1.62 -15.73
N GLY A 51 9.18 1.68 -15.78
CA GLY A 51 8.32 0.52 -16.07
C GLY A 51 8.01 -0.38 -14.87
N LEU A 52 8.53 -0.07 -13.69
CA LEU A 52 8.33 -0.84 -12.45
C LEU A 52 7.45 -0.08 -11.47
N TYR A 53 6.67 -0.80 -10.64
CA TYR A 53 5.90 -0.20 -9.56
C TYR A 53 6.84 0.56 -8.60
N SER A 54 6.52 1.81 -8.32
CA SER A 54 7.36 2.71 -7.53
C SER A 54 6.49 3.76 -6.87
N GLY A 55 6.67 4.02 -5.58
CA GLY A 55 5.78 4.91 -4.83
C GLY A 55 4.48 4.22 -4.40
N VAL A 56 3.52 4.99 -3.93
CA VAL A 56 2.25 4.44 -3.43
C VAL A 56 1.47 3.73 -4.54
N GLY A 57 0.91 2.58 -4.24
CA GLY A 57 0.04 1.86 -5.16
C GLY A 57 -0.79 0.76 -4.51
N TYR A 58 -1.66 0.19 -5.33
CA TYR A 58 -2.45 -1.00 -5.05
C TYR A 58 -2.10 -2.07 -6.07
N SER A 59 -1.74 -3.25 -5.60
CA SER A 59 -1.59 -4.46 -6.43
C SER A 59 -2.56 -5.54 -5.95
N GLN A 60 -3.17 -6.26 -6.88
CA GLN A 60 -3.97 -7.44 -6.59
C GLN A 60 -3.71 -8.54 -7.61
N ASN A 61 -3.71 -9.80 -7.15
CA ASN A 61 -3.63 -10.96 -8.03
C ASN A 61 -5.02 -11.61 -8.24
N LYS A 62 -5.11 -12.62 -9.10
CA LYS A 62 -6.37 -13.36 -9.33
C LYS A 62 -6.96 -14.07 -8.11
N ALA A 63 -6.13 -14.39 -7.12
CA ALA A 63 -6.59 -15.01 -5.87
C ALA A 63 -7.20 -13.98 -4.92
N SER A 64 -7.26 -12.71 -5.34
CA SER A 64 -7.69 -11.55 -4.56
C SER A 64 -6.72 -11.18 -3.43
N ASP A 65 -5.52 -11.77 -3.40
CA ASP A 65 -4.46 -11.27 -2.52
C ASP A 65 -4.11 -9.86 -2.97
N TYR A 66 -3.99 -8.94 -2.02
CA TYR A 66 -3.75 -7.54 -2.33
C TYR A 66 -2.72 -6.90 -1.43
N TYR A 67 -2.11 -5.83 -1.92
CA TYR A 67 -1.18 -4.99 -1.20
C TYR A 67 -1.47 -3.53 -1.52
N TYR A 68 -1.71 -2.74 -0.48
CA TYR A 68 -1.56 -1.29 -0.48
C TYR A 68 -0.22 -0.96 0.16
N SER A 69 0.72 -0.48 -0.64
CA SER A 69 2.10 -0.28 -0.20
C SER A 69 2.72 0.93 -0.85
N ASN A 70 3.84 1.37 -0.28
CA ASN A 70 4.84 2.10 -1.03
C ASN A 70 5.74 1.08 -1.75
N PHE A 71 5.76 1.12 -3.07
CA PHE A 71 6.53 0.19 -3.89
C PHE A 71 7.92 0.74 -4.19
N LYS A 72 8.89 -0.15 -4.30
CA LYS A 72 10.24 0.15 -4.80
C LYS A 72 10.68 -0.99 -5.70
N GLU A 73 11.06 -0.66 -6.93
CA GLU A 73 11.51 -1.63 -7.92
C GLU A 73 10.53 -2.81 -8.11
N GLY A 74 9.23 -2.51 -8.11
CA GLY A 74 8.18 -3.51 -8.31
C GLY A 74 7.72 -4.26 -7.05
N LYS A 75 8.31 -3.98 -5.88
CA LYS A 75 8.03 -4.73 -4.64
C LYS A 75 7.52 -3.83 -3.52
N PRO A 76 6.67 -4.32 -2.61
CA PRO A 76 6.32 -3.63 -1.37
C PRO A 76 7.58 -3.25 -0.57
N ASP A 77 7.72 -2.00 -0.17
CA ASP A 77 8.89 -1.45 0.53
C ASP A 77 8.47 -0.28 1.45
N GLY A 78 8.33 -0.61 2.73
CA GLY A 78 7.79 0.24 3.79
C GLY A 78 6.49 -0.33 4.37
N PHE A 79 5.76 0.54 5.08
CA PHE A 79 4.44 0.18 5.62
C PHE A 79 3.51 -0.30 4.51
N THR A 80 2.81 -1.40 4.81
CA THR A 80 1.96 -2.10 3.86
C THR A 80 0.74 -2.63 4.57
N VAL A 81 -0.43 -2.38 3.98
CA VAL A 81 -1.68 -3.07 4.31
C VAL A 81 -1.92 -4.13 3.24
N TYR A 82 -2.13 -5.37 3.63
CA TYR A 82 -2.28 -6.49 2.71
C TYR A 82 -3.27 -7.54 3.22
N ASP A 83 -3.74 -8.38 2.31
CA ASP A 83 -4.42 -9.63 2.63
C ASP A 83 -3.92 -10.70 1.67
N GLU A 84 -3.57 -11.87 2.19
CA GLU A 84 -3.09 -13.04 1.46
C GLU A 84 -3.98 -14.26 1.75
N GLY A 85 -5.27 -14.01 2.02
CA GLY A 85 -6.28 -15.04 2.31
C GLY A 85 -6.44 -15.40 3.78
N GLU A 86 -5.61 -14.85 4.67
CA GLU A 86 -5.70 -15.06 6.13
C GLU A 86 -6.35 -13.88 6.88
N GLY A 87 -6.65 -12.78 6.18
CA GLY A 87 -7.24 -11.58 6.75
C GLY A 87 -6.35 -10.35 6.61
N ARG A 88 -7.00 -9.18 6.67
CA ARG A 88 -6.37 -7.88 6.52
C ARG A 88 -5.27 -7.68 7.58
N THR A 89 -4.07 -7.40 7.11
CA THR A 89 -2.86 -7.30 7.91
C THR A 89 -2.10 -6.03 7.57
N SER A 90 -1.48 -5.43 8.57
CA SER A 90 -0.69 -4.21 8.44
C SER A 90 0.68 -4.39 9.08
N GLY A 91 1.74 -4.00 8.39
CA GLY A 91 3.11 -4.15 8.89
C GLY A 91 4.15 -3.60 7.93
N LEU A 92 5.43 -3.87 8.20
CA LEU A 92 6.54 -3.38 7.40
C LEU A 92 7.04 -4.43 6.40
N PHE A 93 7.37 -3.95 5.21
CA PHE A 93 8.06 -4.72 4.20
C PHE A 93 9.40 -4.06 3.88
N GLU A 94 10.43 -4.85 3.62
CA GLU A 94 11.68 -4.38 3.03
C GLU A 94 11.95 -5.19 1.76
N LYS A 95 11.97 -4.55 0.59
CA LYS A 95 12.21 -5.22 -0.71
C LYS A 95 11.31 -6.44 -0.95
N GLY A 96 10.05 -6.36 -0.51
CA GLY A 96 9.05 -7.42 -0.61
C GLY A 96 9.08 -8.47 0.50
N ILE A 97 9.92 -8.29 1.53
CA ILE A 97 10.07 -9.23 2.65
C ILE A 97 9.40 -8.64 3.89
N LYS A 98 8.52 -9.41 4.54
CA LYS A 98 7.87 -9.03 5.81
C LYS A 98 8.91 -8.93 6.92
N ILE A 99 8.87 -7.84 7.68
CA ILE A 99 9.82 -7.58 8.77
C ILE A 99 9.11 -6.96 9.98
N GLY A 100 9.63 -7.24 11.17
CA GLY A 100 9.12 -6.66 12.41
C GLY A 100 7.71 -7.12 12.71
N ASP A 101 6.98 -6.29 13.45
CA ASP A 101 5.67 -6.65 13.96
C ASP A 101 4.54 -6.23 13.01
N HIS A 102 3.67 -7.18 12.74
CA HIS A 102 2.48 -7.03 11.91
C HIS A 102 1.24 -7.24 12.77
N ILE A 103 0.19 -6.47 12.48
CA ILE A 103 -1.12 -6.60 13.12
C ILE A 103 -2.13 -7.10 12.11
N ARG A 104 -2.76 -8.24 12.40
CA ARG A 104 -3.80 -8.85 11.56
C ARG A 104 -5.17 -8.79 12.20
N GLU A 105 -6.17 -8.38 11.45
CA GLU A 105 -7.58 -8.51 11.81
C GLU A 105 -8.12 -9.87 11.38
N VAL A 106 -8.56 -10.65 12.35
CA VAL A 106 -9.20 -11.95 12.13
C VAL A 106 -10.68 -11.82 12.44
N ARG A 107 -11.53 -12.07 11.44
CA ARG A 107 -12.98 -12.10 11.64
C ARG A 107 -13.35 -13.38 12.38
N SER A 108 -14.08 -13.25 13.48
CA SER A 108 -14.64 -14.36 14.25
C SER A 108 -16.16 -14.23 14.40
N PRO A 109 -16.88 -15.31 14.75
CA PRO A 109 -18.31 -15.25 15.04
C PRO A 109 -18.67 -14.28 16.18
N GLN A 110 -17.73 -14.02 17.10
CA GLN A 110 -17.90 -13.15 18.27
C GLN A 110 -17.45 -11.70 18.01
N GLY A 111 -16.90 -11.39 16.83
CA GLY A 111 -16.41 -10.05 16.49
C GLY A 111 -15.09 -10.09 15.71
N PHE A 112 -14.19 -9.15 15.99
CA PHE A 112 -12.84 -9.14 15.42
C PHE A 112 -11.84 -9.47 16.52
N SER A 113 -11.09 -10.57 16.37
CA SER A 113 -9.86 -10.80 17.12
C SER A 113 -8.67 -10.25 16.33
N ARG A 114 -7.56 -10.02 17.03
CA ARG A 114 -6.36 -9.47 16.42
C ARG A 114 -5.16 -10.32 16.72
N GLU A 115 -4.26 -10.44 15.77
CA GLU A 115 -3.03 -11.19 15.93
C GLU A 115 -1.83 -10.27 15.72
N LEU A 116 -0.95 -10.21 16.73
CA LEU A 116 0.40 -9.68 16.58
C LEU A 116 1.29 -10.79 16.03
N ILE A 117 1.87 -10.57 14.86
CA ILE A 117 2.76 -11.51 14.17
C ILE A 117 4.11 -10.85 13.99
N SER A 118 5.15 -11.42 14.58
CA SER A 118 6.52 -10.91 14.46
C SER A 118 7.26 -11.66 13.38
N TYR A 119 7.89 -10.93 12.46
CA TYR A 119 8.68 -11.47 11.35
C TYR A 119 10.16 -11.10 11.47
N ASP A 120 11.03 -12.06 11.17
CA ASP A 120 12.44 -11.82 10.87
C ASP A 120 12.75 -12.35 9.47
N GLN A 121 13.07 -11.43 8.55
CA GLN A 121 13.37 -11.74 7.16
C GLN A 121 12.33 -12.68 6.50
N GLY A 122 11.05 -12.39 6.72
CA GLY A 122 9.93 -13.15 6.18
C GLY A 122 9.56 -14.42 6.94
N GLN A 123 10.35 -14.83 7.94
CA GLN A 123 10.02 -15.96 8.82
C GLN A 123 9.24 -15.50 10.04
N VAL A 124 8.18 -16.23 10.39
CA VAL A 124 7.40 -15.96 11.60
C VAL A 124 8.22 -16.35 12.83
N LEU A 125 8.52 -15.38 13.69
CA LEU A 125 9.15 -15.60 14.99
C LEU A 125 8.13 -15.93 16.08
N SER A 126 7.03 -15.18 16.12
CA SER A 126 5.97 -15.33 17.11
C SER A 126 4.61 -14.90 16.58
N ARG A 127 3.56 -15.44 17.17
CA ARG A 127 2.17 -15.07 16.91
C ARG A 127 1.41 -15.06 18.23
N ASN A 128 0.79 -13.93 18.56
CA ASN A 128 -0.02 -13.75 19.75
C ASN A 128 -1.39 -13.21 19.36
N THR A 129 -2.45 -13.81 19.87
CA THR A 129 -3.83 -13.34 19.66
C THR A 129 -4.29 -12.51 20.84
N PHE A 130 -4.95 -11.38 20.58
CA PHE A 130 -5.54 -10.53 21.60
C PHE A 130 -6.90 -9.99 21.16
N THR A 131 -7.72 -9.62 22.13
CA THR A 131 -8.94 -8.83 21.92
C THR A 131 -8.70 -7.38 22.37
N PRO A 132 -9.38 -6.37 21.80
CA PRO A 132 -9.23 -4.99 22.26
C PRO A 132 -9.49 -4.81 23.76
N GLN A 133 -10.37 -5.63 24.34
CA GLN A 133 -10.67 -5.61 25.77
C GLN A 133 -9.47 -6.03 26.63
N ASP A 134 -8.50 -6.74 26.06
CA ASP A 134 -7.29 -7.19 26.76
C ASP A 134 -6.20 -6.12 26.80
N ILE A 135 -6.36 -5.01 26.05
CA ILE A 135 -5.34 -3.96 25.92
C ILE A 135 -5.74 -2.76 26.75
N ALA A 136 -4.86 -2.35 27.67
CA ALA A 136 -5.03 -1.10 28.39
C ALA A 136 -4.98 0.08 27.41
N ASP A 137 -5.83 1.08 27.63
CA ASP A 137 -5.81 2.29 26.82
C ASP A 137 -4.45 3.01 26.93
N ALA A 138 -4.06 3.72 25.87
CA ALA A 138 -2.77 4.42 25.76
C ALA A 138 -1.53 3.51 26.00
N THR A 139 -1.50 2.36 25.33
CA THR A 139 -0.45 1.35 25.50
C THR A 139 0.30 1.07 24.21
N CYS A 140 1.64 1.01 24.29
CA CYS A 140 2.45 0.40 23.23
C CYS A 140 2.30 -1.12 23.29
N ILE A 141 1.60 -1.70 22.32
CA ILE A 141 1.39 -3.14 22.18
C ILE A 141 2.69 -3.82 21.76
N SER A 142 3.47 -3.18 20.88
CA SER A 142 4.69 -3.74 20.30
C SER A 142 5.56 -2.64 19.68
N GLY A 143 6.86 -2.92 19.54
CA GLY A 143 7.84 -1.98 19.00
C GLY A 143 8.24 -0.87 19.98
N ASP A 144 8.71 0.25 19.44
CA ASP A 144 9.23 1.40 20.21
C ASP A 144 8.10 2.38 20.58
N CYS A 145 7.18 2.64 19.65
CA CYS A 145 6.07 3.60 19.78
C CYS A 145 6.47 5.05 20.17
N PHE A 146 7.76 5.38 20.22
CA PHE A 146 8.25 6.71 20.55
C PHE A 146 9.13 7.29 19.44
N ASP A 147 10.25 6.66 19.10
CA ASP A 147 11.18 7.11 18.05
C ASP A 147 11.37 6.11 16.91
N ASP A 148 10.64 4.99 16.96
CA ASP A 148 10.65 4.01 15.88
C ASP A 148 9.28 3.41 15.59
N TYR A 149 9.27 2.40 14.73
CA TYR A 149 8.09 1.65 14.41
C TYR A 149 7.48 1.03 15.66
N GLY A 150 6.16 1.09 15.76
CA GLY A 150 5.41 0.50 16.86
C GLY A 150 3.96 0.28 16.50
N ILE A 151 3.30 -0.50 17.36
CA ILE A 151 1.87 -0.72 17.35
C ILE A 151 1.34 -0.20 18.68
N TYR A 152 0.60 0.89 18.64
CA TYR A 152 0.11 1.62 19.80
C TYR A 152 -1.41 1.59 19.83
N PHE A 153 -2.01 1.43 21.00
CA PHE A 153 -3.45 1.44 21.18
C PHE A 153 -3.86 2.64 22.03
N GLN A 154 -4.78 3.44 21.52
CA GLN A 154 -5.37 4.56 22.25
C GLN A 154 -6.74 4.91 21.70
N ASN A 155 -7.69 5.24 22.57
CA ASN A 155 -9.03 5.72 22.21
C ASN A 155 -9.72 4.80 21.20
N ASN A 156 -9.67 3.48 21.44
CA ASN A 156 -10.24 2.47 20.54
C ASN A 156 -9.69 2.52 19.10
N THR A 157 -8.47 3.03 18.96
CA THR A 157 -7.72 3.13 17.70
C THR A 157 -6.41 2.36 17.83
N ILE A 158 -6.12 1.51 16.84
CA ILE A 158 -4.81 0.88 16.71
C ILE A 158 -3.99 1.70 15.73
N ILE A 159 -2.87 2.20 16.21
CA ILE A 159 -1.92 3.00 15.45
C ILE A 159 -0.71 2.11 15.16
N SER A 160 -0.52 1.68 13.92
CA SER A 160 0.60 0.84 13.50
C SER A 160 1.46 1.64 12.55
N GLY A 161 2.71 1.95 12.92
CA GLY A 161 3.51 2.85 12.11
C GLY A 161 4.77 3.38 12.79
N LYS A 162 5.42 4.31 12.12
CA LYS A 162 6.58 5.07 12.60
C LYS A 162 6.14 6.19 13.54
N PHE A 163 6.89 6.34 14.62
CA PHE A 163 6.77 7.43 15.58
C PHE A 163 8.07 8.24 15.61
N GLU A 164 7.94 9.53 15.91
CA GLU A 164 9.05 10.44 16.18
C GLU A 164 8.69 11.30 17.40
N ASN A 165 9.48 11.22 18.48
CA ASN A 165 9.20 11.86 19.76
C ASN A 165 7.78 11.59 20.29
N GLY A 166 7.30 10.36 20.15
CA GLY A 166 5.96 9.93 20.57
C GLY A 166 4.82 10.36 19.65
N ARG A 167 5.12 11.05 18.54
CA ARG A 167 4.13 11.45 17.54
C ARG A 167 4.13 10.49 16.36
N PHE A 168 2.97 9.93 16.04
CA PHE A 168 2.77 9.14 14.83
C PHE A 168 3.03 9.98 13.56
N THR A 169 3.86 9.46 12.64
CA THR A 169 4.27 10.16 11.41
C THR A 169 3.90 9.42 10.13
N TYR A 170 3.89 8.09 10.14
CA TYR A 170 3.67 7.28 8.94
C TYR A 170 3.18 5.88 9.30
N GLY A 171 2.12 5.38 8.66
CA GLY A 171 1.55 4.06 8.92
C GLY A 171 0.04 4.07 8.82
N GLU A 172 -0.65 3.35 9.70
CA GLU A 172 -2.10 3.24 9.78
C GLU A 172 -2.66 3.63 11.15
N MET A 173 -3.82 4.30 11.15
CA MET A 173 -4.73 4.46 12.27
C MET A 173 -6.02 3.70 11.96
N MET A 174 -6.26 2.60 12.68
CA MET A 174 -7.43 1.74 12.54
C MET A 174 -8.43 2.04 13.65
N HIS A 175 -9.55 2.65 13.30
CA HIS A 175 -10.62 3.05 14.21
C HIS A 175 -11.59 1.89 14.39
N ILE A 176 -11.54 1.24 15.56
CA ILE A 176 -12.23 -0.03 15.79
C ILE A 176 -13.76 0.13 15.77
N GLU A 177 -14.27 1.22 16.34
CA GLU A 177 -15.71 1.50 16.46
C GLU A 177 -16.37 1.76 15.12
N THR A 178 -15.78 2.65 14.33
CA THR A 178 -16.29 3.04 13.01
C THR A 178 -15.93 2.04 11.92
N LYS A 179 -15.00 1.11 12.20
CA LYS A 179 -14.43 0.16 11.24
C LYS A 179 -13.81 0.87 10.04
N THR A 180 -13.27 2.06 10.28
CA THR A 180 -12.54 2.85 9.30
C THR A 180 -11.06 2.72 9.57
N SER A 181 -10.27 2.86 8.52
CA SER A 181 -8.83 3.03 8.63
C SER A 181 -8.45 4.35 7.99
N ASP A 182 -7.31 4.90 8.40
CA ASP A 182 -6.61 5.98 7.72
C ASP A 182 -5.14 5.56 7.66
N PHE A 183 -4.57 5.33 6.48
CA PHE A 183 -3.17 4.92 6.37
C PHE A 183 -2.42 5.64 5.27
N PHE A 184 -1.13 5.90 5.52
CA PHE A 184 -0.24 6.83 4.83
C PHE A 184 -0.63 8.32 5.01
N MET A 185 -0.72 8.76 6.27
CA MET A 185 -1.00 10.16 6.62
C MET A 185 0.28 11.02 6.79
N PRO A 186 0.20 12.35 6.58
CA PRO A 186 1.04 13.17 5.69
C PRO A 186 2.22 13.93 6.35
N PRO A 187 3.09 14.62 5.56
CA PRO A 187 3.86 15.77 6.03
C PRO A 187 2.92 16.89 6.48
N VAL A 188 3.18 17.48 7.65
CA VAL A 188 2.34 18.57 8.18
C VAL A 188 3.07 19.92 8.02
N GLU A 189 2.41 20.80 7.26
CA GLU A 189 2.58 22.24 7.06
C GLU A 189 3.94 22.79 6.58
N THR A 190 4.13 22.78 5.25
CA THR A 190 4.69 23.96 4.56
C THR A 190 3.93 24.19 3.25
N GLU A 191 3.88 25.44 2.77
CA GLU A 191 3.10 25.90 1.61
C GLU A 191 3.46 25.25 0.26
N GLN A 192 4.30 24.19 0.20
CA GLN A 192 4.90 23.76 -1.08
C GLN A 192 4.70 22.30 -1.53
N HIS A 193 4.43 21.25 -0.75
CA HIS A 193 4.04 19.90 -1.25
C HIS A 193 3.30 19.09 -0.14
N THR A 194 2.53 17.99 -0.36
CA THR A 194 3.06 16.59 -0.44
C THR A 194 1.99 15.48 -0.65
N PRO A 195 2.40 14.24 -1.04
CA PRO A 195 1.50 13.11 -1.25
C PRO A 195 0.80 12.60 0.02
N TYR A 196 -0.52 12.35 -0.09
CA TYR A 196 -1.42 11.85 0.94
C TYR A 196 -2.15 10.62 0.40
N PHE A 197 -2.18 9.51 1.12
CA PHE A 197 -3.08 8.41 0.81
C PHE A 197 -4.05 8.22 1.99
N LYS A 198 -5.34 8.07 1.69
CA LYS A 198 -6.40 7.78 2.65
C LYS A 198 -7.22 6.66 2.11
N PHE A 199 -7.26 5.56 2.83
CA PHE A 199 -8.16 4.48 2.51
C PHE A 199 -9.21 4.37 3.59
N SER A 200 -10.48 4.53 3.24
CA SER A 200 -11.58 4.40 4.18
C SER A 200 -12.49 3.27 3.75
N ILE A 201 -12.72 2.32 4.67
CA ILE A 201 -13.79 1.33 4.54
C ILE A 201 -15.07 1.98 5.05
N THR A 202 -16.02 2.22 4.15
CA THR A 202 -17.36 2.71 4.49
C THR A 202 -18.36 1.56 4.38
N MET A 203 -18.98 1.20 5.49
CA MET A 203 -20.11 0.27 5.47
C MET A 203 -21.32 0.95 4.81
N THR A 204 -21.91 0.32 3.81
CA THR A 204 -23.14 0.76 3.13
C THR A 204 -24.19 -0.35 3.17
N ASP A 205 -25.45 -0.01 2.88
CA ASP A 205 -26.56 -0.97 2.80
C ASP A 205 -26.27 -2.12 1.80
N ASN A 206 -25.39 -1.86 0.83
CA ASN A 206 -24.96 -2.82 -0.18
C ASN A 206 -23.64 -3.53 0.16
N GLY A 207 -23.10 -3.41 1.38
CA GLY A 207 -21.83 -4.01 1.80
C GLY A 207 -20.75 -2.97 2.12
N ALA A 208 -19.52 -3.43 2.34
CA ALA A 208 -18.38 -2.55 2.54
C ALA A 208 -17.91 -1.97 1.20
N ASN A 209 -17.87 -0.64 1.11
CA ASN A 209 -17.16 0.08 0.06
C ASN A 209 -15.80 0.49 0.61
N GLU A 210 -14.75 0.18 -0.10
CA GLU A 210 -13.41 0.63 0.23
C GLU A 210 -13.06 1.78 -0.71
N ALA A 211 -12.82 2.97 -0.19
CA ALA A 211 -12.37 4.10 -0.99
C ALA A 211 -10.91 4.38 -0.62
N ALA A 212 -9.98 4.02 -1.50
CA ALA A 212 -8.61 4.51 -1.49
C ALA A 212 -8.55 5.85 -2.21
N TYR A 213 -7.95 6.85 -1.62
CA TYR A 213 -7.76 8.18 -2.18
C TYR A 213 -6.27 8.51 -2.11
N ILE A 214 -5.65 8.85 -3.24
CA ILE A 214 -4.24 9.24 -3.34
C ILE A 214 -4.21 10.67 -3.85
N SER A 215 -3.57 11.61 -3.15
CA SER A 215 -3.43 13.01 -3.56
C SER A 215 -1.99 13.46 -3.46
N VAL A 216 -1.64 14.51 -4.20
CA VAL A 216 -0.40 15.26 -4.05
C VAL A 216 -0.74 16.74 -3.86
N GLY A 217 -0.67 17.26 -2.63
CA GLY A 217 -0.78 18.69 -2.34
C GLY A 217 -2.05 19.14 -1.59
N PRO A 218 -2.28 20.47 -1.46
CA PRO A 218 -3.34 21.07 -0.64
C PRO A 218 -4.71 21.11 -1.32
N LYS A 219 -4.75 20.88 -2.63
CA LYS A 219 -5.98 20.64 -3.37
C LYS A 219 -6.17 19.13 -3.45
N ALA A 220 -7.41 18.67 -3.59
CA ALA A 220 -7.74 17.29 -3.89
C ALA A 220 -7.34 16.92 -5.33
N ASP A 221 -6.08 17.18 -5.67
CA ASP A 221 -5.44 16.84 -6.93
C ASP A 221 -4.83 15.47 -6.69
N GLY A 222 -5.50 14.45 -7.20
CA GLY A 222 -5.32 13.11 -6.71
C GLY A 222 -6.17 12.09 -7.43
N GLN A 223 -5.68 10.85 -7.50
CA GLN A 223 -6.42 9.73 -8.04
C GLN A 223 -7.03 8.95 -6.89
N TYR A 224 -8.30 8.58 -6.99
CA TYR A 224 -8.94 7.71 -6.03
C TYR A 224 -9.39 6.43 -6.70
N ILE A 225 -9.41 5.37 -5.92
CA ILE A 225 -9.86 4.04 -6.26
C ILE A 225 -10.99 3.74 -5.29
N LEU A 226 -12.21 3.63 -5.81
CA LEU A 226 -13.30 3.01 -5.08
C LEU A 226 -13.29 1.53 -5.44
N VAL A 227 -12.98 0.69 -4.47
CA VAL A 227 -13.08 -0.77 -4.54
C VAL A 227 -14.37 -1.20 -3.83
N ASN A 228 -15.32 -1.79 -4.55
CA ASN A 228 -16.47 -2.44 -3.94
C ASN A 228 -16.19 -3.94 -3.81
N MET A 229 -15.91 -4.40 -2.58
CA MET A 229 -15.59 -5.80 -2.30
C MET A 229 -16.74 -6.78 -2.54
N LYS A 230 -18.01 -6.35 -2.40
CA LYS A 230 -19.16 -7.24 -2.61
C LYS A 230 -19.38 -7.54 -4.09
N GLN A 231 -18.94 -6.65 -4.97
CA GLN A 231 -19.13 -6.77 -6.41
C GLN A 231 -17.81 -6.96 -7.18
N ASN A 232 -16.65 -7.00 -6.49
CA ASN A 232 -15.33 -6.88 -7.13
C ASN A 232 -15.26 -5.74 -8.16
N ASN A 233 -16.04 -4.67 -7.93
CA ASN A 233 -16.14 -3.56 -8.85
C ASN A 233 -15.13 -2.49 -8.43
N PHE A 234 -14.16 -2.25 -9.31
CA PHE A 234 -13.20 -1.18 -9.15
C PHE A 234 -13.68 0.01 -9.98
N VAL A 235 -13.83 1.16 -9.34
CA VAL A 235 -14.06 2.44 -10.00
C VAL A 235 -12.89 3.32 -9.63
N GLY A 236 -12.00 3.60 -10.57
CA GLY A 236 -10.98 4.62 -10.37
C GLY A 236 -11.52 5.98 -10.79
N ALA A 237 -10.92 7.06 -10.29
CA ALA A 237 -11.06 8.34 -10.93
C ALA A 237 -9.89 9.27 -10.59
N LEU A 238 -9.49 10.07 -11.57
CA LEU A 238 -8.46 11.09 -11.46
C LEU A 238 -9.13 12.44 -11.24
N PHE A 239 -8.71 13.13 -10.18
CA PHE A 239 -9.01 14.54 -9.94
C PHE A 239 -7.78 15.41 -10.21
N LYS A 240 -8.02 16.59 -10.78
CA LYS A 240 -7.05 17.67 -10.92
C LYS A 240 -7.76 18.99 -10.67
N ASP A 241 -7.16 19.85 -9.87
CA ASP A 241 -7.73 21.09 -9.35
C ASP A 241 -9.15 20.89 -8.75
N ASN A 242 -9.33 19.83 -7.94
CA ASN A 242 -10.63 19.36 -7.42
C ASN A 242 -11.70 19.00 -8.48
N GLN A 243 -11.33 18.87 -9.76
CA GLN A 243 -12.27 18.50 -10.82
C GLN A 243 -12.01 17.08 -11.31
N LEU A 244 -13.09 16.32 -11.54
CA LEU A 244 -13.00 14.99 -12.13
C LEU A 244 -12.45 15.13 -13.54
N VAL A 245 -11.24 14.64 -13.76
CA VAL A 245 -10.60 14.60 -15.08
C VAL A 245 -11.07 13.36 -15.82
N GLU A 246 -11.05 12.21 -15.14
CA GLU A 246 -11.34 10.93 -15.76
C GLU A 246 -11.90 9.96 -14.72
N ARG A 247 -12.82 9.10 -15.16
CA ARG A 247 -13.33 7.96 -14.39
C ARG A 247 -12.92 6.68 -15.10
N TYR A 248 -12.46 5.71 -14.32
CA TYR A 248 -11.93 4.43 -14.75
C TYR A 248 -12.90 3.32 -14.40
#